data_AF-A0AAW5VR20-F1
#
_entry.id   AF-A0AAW5VR20-F1
#
_cell.length_a   1.000
_cell.length_b   1.000
_cell.length_c   1.000
_cell.angle_alpha   90.00
_cell.angle_beta   90.00
_cell.angle_gamma   90.00
#
_symmetry.space_group_name_H-M   'P 1'
#
loop_
_entity.id
_entity.type
_entity.pdbx_description
1 polymer ?
#
loop_
_entity_poly.entity_id
_entity_poly.type
_entity_poly.pdbx_seq_one_letter_code
_entity_poly.pdbx_strand_id
1 'polypeptide(L)'
;MDSKAVSWLNGFIGVAIFAGSLPATRVAVLGMDPFFLTGARAVLAALLAAIWLLIGRVARPQRSDLLPLAVVGFGVVLGFPLLTALALQYITSAHSIVYVALLPLCTALFGVVLAGERHKPVFWLCSVLGCLLVMAYAAREGLDAAWQGDLYMLAAVVVCGLGYAEGGRLSRRLGGWQVICWALVLSSPFMFVMMLWFWPQTFSTVNTAAWVGFGYVSVFSMFLGFEDRMTSPDTWSRRMKTLFPSNRNPSGRRTA
;
A
#
# COMPACT_ATOMS: atom_id res chain seq x y z
N MET A 1 -14.02 -22.21 8.30
CA MET A 1 -13.53 -22.10 6.92
C MET A 1 -12.10 -22.60 6.88
N ASP A 2 -11.73 -23.33 5.84
CA ASP A 2 -10.37 -23.86 5.67
C ASP A 2 -9.37 -22.68 5.55
N SER A 3 -8.26 -22.74 6.29
CA SER A 3 -7.27 -21.63 6.41
C SER A 3 -6.71 -21.20 5.06
N LYS A 4 -6.62 -22.16 4.12
CA LYS A 4 -6.23 -21.90 2.73
C LYS A 4 -7.26 -21.07 1.98
N ALA A 5 -8.55 -21.43 2.08
CA ALA A 5 -9.63 -20.71 1.38
C ALA A 5 -9.73 -19.24 1.84
N VAL A 6 -9.52 -18.97 3.13
CA VAL A 6 -9.47 -17.60 3.67
C VAL A 6 -8.29 -16.82 3.09
N SER A 7 -7.11 -17.45 2.98
CA SER A 7 -5.92 -16.82 2.38
C SER A 7 -6.10 -16.50 0.90
N TRP A 8 -6.72 -17.40 0.13
CA TRP A 8 -7.05 -17.17 -1.29
C TRP A 8 -8.07 -16.05 -1.46
N LEU A 9 -9.10 -16.00 -0.62
CA LEU A 9 -10.11 -14.94 -0.66
C LEU A 9 -9.50 -13.57 -0.34
N ASN A 10 -8.68 -13.48 0.71
CA ASN A 10 -8.04 -12.23 1.09
C ASN A 10 -7.06 -11.75 0.01
N GLY A 11 -6.33 -12.66 -0.63
CA GLY A 11 -5.50 -12.35 -1.80
C GLY A 11 -6.33 -11.79 -2.97
N PHE A 12 -7.48 -12.41 -3.27
CA PHE A 12 -8.38 -11.94 -4.33
C PHE A 12 -8.96 -10.55 -4.02
N ILE A 13 -9.41 -10.31 -2.79
CA ILE A 13 -9.90 -8.99 -2.34
C ILE A 13 -8.80 -7.94 -2.50
N GLY A 14 -7.57 -8.26 -2.10
CA GLY A 14 -6.41 -7.39 -2.30
C GLY A 14 -6.21 -7.05 -3.78
N VAL A 15 -6.20 -8.04 -4.67
CA VAL A 15 -6.07 -7.82 -6.12
C VAL A 15 -7.20 -6.94 -6.66
N ALA A 16 -8.44 -7.17 -6.24
CA ALA A 16 -9.58 -6.36 -6.68
C ALA A 16 -9.47 -4.89 -6.23
N ILE A 17 -9.03 -4.65 -4.99
CA ILE A 17 -8.76 -3.30 -4.46
C ILE A 17 -7.60 -2.63 -5.22
N PHE A 18 -6.51 -3.36 -5.49
CA PHE A 18 -5.36 -2.76 -6.15
C PHE A 18 -5.59 -2.49 -7.64
N ALA A 19 -6.40 -3.31 -8.33
CA ALA A 19 -6.70 -3.15 -9.75
C ALA A 19 -7.34 -1.79 -10.09
N GLY A 20 -8.20 -1.25 -9.21
CA GLY A 20 -8.82 0.07 -9.42
C GLY A 20 -7.92 1.26 -9.11
N SER A 21 -6.73 1.04 -8.53
CA SER A 21 -5.88 2.12 -8.00
C SER A 21 -5.33 3.04 -9.09
N LEU A 22 -4.82 2.48 -10.19
CA LEU A 22 -4.26 3.29 -11.29
C LEU A 22 -5.34 4.08 -12.06
N PRO A 23 -6.51 3.50 -12.39
CA PRO A 23 -7.64 4.26 -12.93
C PRO A 23 -8.09 5.38 -11.99
N ALA A 24 -8.28 5.09 -10.70
CA ALA A 24 -8.68 6.08 -9.71
C ALA A 24 -7.64 7.22 -9.57
N THR A 25 -6.35 6.87 -9.58
CA THR A 25 -5.25 7.85 -9.56
C THR A 25 -5.30 8.72 -10.81
N ARG A 26 -5.47 8.13 -12.00
CA ARG A 26 -5.59 8.89 -13.26
C ARG A 26 -6.73 9.88 -13.21
N VAL A 27 -7.91 9.47 -12.75
CA VAL A 27 -9.07 10.35 -12.61
C VAL A 27 -8.79 11.47 -11.59
N ALA A 28 -8.11 11.18 -10.49
CA ALA A 28 -7.77 12.18 -9.48
C ALA A 28 -6.77 13.22 -9.98
N VAL A 29 -5.69 12.81 -10.67
CA VAL A 29 -4.65 13.74 -11.18
C VAL A 29 -5.12 14.62 -12.34
N LEU A 30 -6.28 14.32 -12.95
CA LEU A 30 -6.91 15.22 -13.92
C LEU A 30 -7.53 16.46 -13.24
N GLY A 31 -7.88 16.36 -11.96
CA GLY A 31 -8.47 17.46 -11.20
C GLY A 31 -7.58 18.01 -10.08
N MET A 32 -6.54 17.29 -9.69
CA MET A 32 -5.68 17.62 -8.54
C MET A 32 -4.21 17.57 -8.94
N ASP A 33 -3.41 18.48 -8.39
CA ASP A 33 -1.95 18.42 -8.52
C ASP A 33 -1.40 17.09 -7.94
N PRO A 34 -0.47 16.39 -8.62
CA PRO A 34 0.06 15.11 -8.16
C PRO A 34 0.75 15.15 -6.79
N PHE A 35 1.45 16.23 -6.46
CA PHE A 35 2.12 16.37 -5.17
C PHE A 35 1.09 16.60 -4.07
N PHE A 36 0.11 17.48 -4.32
CA PHE A 36 -1.03 17.66 -3.41
C PHE A 36 -1.78 16.35 -3.18
N LEU A 37 -2.19 15.68 -4.25
CA LEU A 37 -2.92 14.41 -4.20
C LEU A 37 -2.16 13.37 -3.38
N THR A 38 -0.85 13.26 -3.63
CA THR A 38 0.02 12.31 -2.96
C THR A 38 0.18 12.61 -1.47
N GLY A 39 0.35 13.87 -1.11
CA GLY A 39 0.43 14.31 0.29
C GLY A 39 -0.90 14.09 1.01
N ALA A 40 -2.00 14.58 0.44
CA ALA A 40 -3.33 14.52 1.01
C ALA A 40 -3.78 13.08 1.28
N ARG A 41 -3.57 12.16 0.33
CA ARG A 41 -4.00 10.76 0.49
C ARG A 41 -3.18 10.04 1.56
N ALA A 42 -1.89 10.36 1.66
CA ALA A 42 -1.00 9.79 2.67
C ALA A 42 -1.34 10.32 4.08
N VAL A 43 -1.68 11.60 4.20
CA VAL A 43 -2.16 12.18 5.46
C VAL A 43 -3.47 11.50 5.90
N LEU A 44 -4.43 11.36 4.99
CA LEU A 44 -5.70 10.69 5.30
C LEU A 44 -5.49 9.23 5.73
N ALA A 45 -4.67 8.48 4.99
CA ALA A 45 -4.31 7.11 5.35
C ALA A 45 -3.54 7.04 6.68
N ALA A 46 -2.65 7.99 6.96
CA ALA A 46 -1.90 8.06 8.22
C ALA A 46 -2.81 8.35 9.43
N LEU A 47 -3.86 9.16 9.25
CA LEU A 47 -4.87 9.38 10.29
C LEU A 47 -5.61 8.07 10.61
N LEU A 48 -6.05 7.33 9.60
CA LEU A 48 -6.69 6.02 9.78
C LEU A 48 -5.74 5.02 10.45
N ALA A 49 -4.49 4.97 9.99
CA ALA A 49 -3.45 4.14 10.58
C ALA A 49 -3.16 4.50 12.05
N ALA A 50 -3.07 5.78 12.38
CA ALA A 50 -2.86 6.25 13.74
C ALA A 50 -4.02 5.85 14.66
N ILE A 51 -5.27 6.08 14.22
CA ILE A 51 -6.47 5.65 14.94
C ILE A 51 -6.42 4.14 15.19
N TRP A 52 -6.06 3.35 14.18
CA TRP A 52 -5.98 1.89 14.31
C TRP A 52 -4.87 1.43 15.27
N LEU A 53 -3.68 2.04 15.21
CA LEU A 53 -2.58 1.78 16.13
C LEU A 53 -2.95 2.13 17.59
N LEU A 54 -3.68 3.23 17.79
CA LEU A 54 -4.16 3.67 19.10
C LEU A 54 -5.21 2.71 19.68
N ILE A 55 -6.21 2.34 18.89
CA ILE A 55 -7.22 1.33 19.29
C ILE A 55 -6.54 0.00 19.59
N GLY A 56 -5.56 -0.40 18.77
CA GLY A 56 -4.80 -1.62 18.93
C GLY A 56 -3.76 -1.60 20.05
N ARG A 57 -3.51 -0.43 20.68
CA ARG A 57 -2.43 -0.19 21.66
C ARG A 57 -1.10 -0.83 21.24
N VAL A 58 -0.77 -0.67 19.96
CA VAL A 58 0.40 -1.31 19.37
C VAL A 58 1.66 -0.69 19.94
N ALA A 59 2.62 -1.54 20.34
CA ALA A 59 3.91 -1.07 20.81
C ALA A 59 4.62 -0.24 19.72
N ARG A 60 5.34 0.81 20.13
CA ARG A 60 6.13 1.62 19.21
C ARG A 60 7.23 0.76 18.58
N PRO A 61 7.59 1.02 17.30
CA PRO A 61 8.67 0.30 16.64
C PRO A 61 9.98 0.56 17.37
N GLN A 62 10.89 -0.41 17.35
CA GLN A 62 12.21 -0.21 17.94
C GLN A 62 13.02 0.76 17.07
N ARG A 63 14.06 1.38 17.66
CA ARG A 63 14.95 2.29 16.92
C ARG A 63 15.59 1.62 15.69
N SER A 64 15.85 0.32 15.77
CA SER A 64 16.35 -0.50 14.67
C SER A 64 15.36 -0.67 13.52
N ASP A 65 14.06 -0.52 13.77
CA ASP A 65 13.02 -0.64 12.75
C ASP A 65 12.77 0.69 12.01
N LEU A 66 13.29 1.82 12.50
CA LEU A 66 13.02 3.15 11.93
C LEU A 66 13.60 3.31 10.52
N LEU A 67 14.84 2.85 10.28
CA LEU A 67 15.44 2.93 8.94
C LEU A 67 14.71 2.01 7.93
N PRO A 68 14.44 0.73 8.24
CA PRO A 68 13.57 -0.11 7.42
C PRO A 68 12.21 0.53 7.13
N LEU A 69 11.54 1.09 8.15
CA LEU A 69 10.25 1.78 7.98
C LEU A 69 10.37 3.03 7.11
N ALA A 70 11.49 3.75 7.17
CA ALA A 70 11.75 4.89 6.31
C ALA A 70 11.94 4.45 4.85
N VAL A 71 12.60 3.31 4.59
CA VAL A 71 12.71 2.72 3.24
C VAL A 71 11.34 2.31 2.71
N VAL A 72 10.51 1.66 3.55
CA VAL A 72 9.13 1.31 3.20
C VAL A 72 8.30 2.58 2.92
N GLY A 73 8.40 3.60 3.77
CA GLY A 73 7.73 4.88 3.59
C GLY A 73 8.14 5.58 2.30
N PHE A 74 9.45 5.64 2.02
CA PHE A 74 9.97 6.20 0.79
C PHE A 74 9.46 5.46 -0.45
N GLY A 75 9.48 4.13 -0.47
CA GLY A 75 9.04 3.35 -1.62
C GLY A 75 7.53 3.34 -1.82
N VAL A 76 6.77 3.07 -0.76
CA VAL A 76 5.34 2.72 -0.82
C VAL A 76 4.42 3.90 -0.50
N VAL A 77 4.82 4.80 0.40
CA VAL A 77 3.98 5.94 0.81
C VAL A 77 4.19 7.14 -0.10
N LEU A 78 5.45 7.48 -0.38
CA LEU A 78 5.84 8.64 -1.19
C LEU A 78 6.13 8.28 -2.64
N GLY A 79 7.13 7.44 -2.88
CA GLY A 79 7.78 7.24 -4.17
C GLY A 79 6.84 6.66 -5.21
N PHE A 80 6.34 5.44 -4.99
CA PHE A 80 5.44 4.79 -5.93
C PHE A 80 4.22 5.65 -6.26
N PRO A 81 3.51 6.23 -5.28
CA PRO A 81 2.32 6.96 -5.65
C PRO A 81 2.57 8.33 -6.29
N LEU A 82 3.63 9.03 -5.88
CA LEU A 82 4.01 10.29 -6.53
C LEU A 82 4.41 10.03 -7.99
N LEU A 83 5.29 9.05 -8.19
CA LEU A 83 5.79 8.71 -9.51
C LEU A 83 4.69 8.18 -10.42
N THR A 84 3.77 7.35 -9.91
CA THR A 84 2.60 6.91 -10.68
C THR A 84 1.65 8.07 -10.97
N ALA A 85 1.40 8.99 -10.03
CA ALA A 85 0.59 10.18 -10.26
C ALA A 85 1.19 11.08 -11.35
N LEU A 86 2.51 11.28 -11.33
CA LEU A 86 3.25 12.00 -12.38
C LEU A 86 3.20 11.27 -13.72
N ALA A 87 3.47 9.95 -13.73
CA ALA A 87 3.41 9.14 -14.95
C ALA A 87 2.04 9.22 -15.61
N LEU A 88 0.99 9.09 -14.80
CA LEU A 88 -0.39 9.15 -15.23
C LEU A 88 -0.81 10.54 -15.69
N GLN A 89 0.03 11.57 -15.69
CA GLN A 89 -0.24 12.79 -16.46
C GLN A 89 0.05 12.60 -17.96
N TYR A 90 1.03 11.74 -18.29
CA TYR A 90 1.56 11.54 -19.62
C TYR A 90 1.03 10.28 -20.31
N ILE A 91 0.75 9.23 -19.54
CA ILE A 91 0.32 7.92 -20.05
C ILE A 91 -1.00 7.47 -19.45
N THR A 92 -1.64 6.49 -20.10
CA THR A 92 -2.91 5.93 -19.64
C THR A 92 -2.71 4.92 -18.52
N SER A 93 -3.74 4.68 -17.71
CA SER A 93 -3.71 3.62 -16.69
C SER A 93 -3.47 2.23 -17.28
N ALA A 94 -3.99 1.96 -18.48
CA ALA A 94 -3.77 0.69 -19.18
C ALA A 94 -2.30 0.51 -19.54
N HIS A 95 -1.65 1.56 -20.05
CA HIS A 95 -0.22 1.55 -20.35
C HIS A 95 0.62 1.38 -19.06
N SER A 96 0.24 2.06 -17.96
CA SER A 96 0.94 1.94 -16.67
C SER A 96 0.85 0.54 -16.05
N ILE A 97 -0.25 -0.20 -16.25
CA ILE A 97 -0.43 -1.55 -15.68
C ILE A 97 0.65 -2.53 -16.16
N VAL A 98 1.13 -2.36 -17.40
CA VAL A 98 2.23 -3.15 -17.98
C VAL A 98 3.47 -3.09 -17.07
N TYR A 99 3.85 -1.89 -16.64
CA TYR A 99 4.99 -1.70 -15.75
C TYR A 99 4.75 -2.29 -14.37
N VAL A 100 3.54 -2.17 -13.82
CA VAL A 100 3.20 -2.76 -12.51
C VAL A 100 3.35 -4.29 -12.52
N ALA A 101 3.18 -4.95 -13.66
CA ALA A 101 3.43 -6.38 -13.76
C ALA A 101 4.91 -6.77 -13.55
N LEU A 102 5.84 -5.81 -13.66
CA LEU A 102 7.26 -6.00 -13.35
C LEU A 102 7.56 -5.92 -11.85
N LEU A 103 6.61 -5.43 -11.05
CA LEU A 103 6.78 -5.22 -9.62
C LEU A 103 7.10 -6.51 -8.83
N PRO A 104 6.46 -7.67 -9.09
CA PRO A 104 6.83 -8.91 -8.42
C PRO A 104 8.28 -9.33 -8.70
N LEU A 105 8.74 -9.18 -9.95
CA LEU A 105 10.13 -9.47 -10.33
C LEU A 105 11.08 -8.52 -9.61
N CYS A 106 10.78 -7.21 -9.62
CA CYS A 106 11.58 -6.21 -8.93
C CYS A 106 11.65 -6.47 -7.42
N THR A 107 10.52 -6.81 -6.81
CA THR A 107 10.44 -7.15 -5.38
C THR A 107 11.27 -8.39 -5.06
N ALA A 108 11.22 -9.42 -5.91
CA ALA A 108 12.02 -10.64 -5.71
C ALA A 108 13.53 -10.38 -5.85
N LEU A 109 13.94 -9.52 -6.81
CA LEU A 109 15.35 -9.11 -6.95
C LEU A 109 15.84 -8.42 -5.68
N PHE A 110 15.08 -7.46 -5.15
CA PHE A 110 15.42 -6.82 -3.87
C PHE A 110 15.34 -7.80 -2.70
N GLY A 111 14.43 -8.78 -2.70
CA GLY A 111 14.37 -9.84 -1.69
C GLY A 111 15.65 -10.70 -1.65
N VAL A 112 16.23 -11.00 -2.81
CA VAL A 112 17.53 -11.69 -2.90
C VAL A 112 18.64 -10.80 -2.33
N VAL A 113 18.69 -9.53 -2.72
CA VAL A 113 19.78 -8.61 -2.35
C VAL A 113 19.71 -8.21 -0.86
N LEU A 114 18.54 -7.83 -0.36
CA LEU A 114 18.36 -7.34 1.01
C LEU A 114 18.21 -8.46 2.04
N ALA A 115 17.50 -9.54 1.69
CA ALA A 115 17.11 -10.59 2.62
C ALA A 115 17.79 -11.94 2.35
N GLY A 116 18.66 -12.04 1.34
CA GLY A 116 19.35 -13.27 0.99
C GLY A 116 18.40 -14.39 0.54
N GLU A 117 17.20 -14.04 0.09
CA GLU A 117 16.17 -15.02 -0.28
C GLU A 117 16.61 -15.84 -1.49
N ARG A 118 16.44 -17.16 -1.42
CA ARG A 118 16.84 -18.09 -2.48
C ARG A 118 15.62 -18.60 -3.21
N HIS A 119 15.36 -18.05 -4.39
CA HIS A 119 14.31 -18.49 -5.30
C HIS A 119 14.82 -19.63 -6.20
N LYS A 120 13.96 -20.62 -6.49
CA LYS A 120 14.29 -21.71 -7.42
C LYS A 120 14.50 -21.18 -8.85
N PRO A 121 15.35 -21.78 -9.69
CA PRO A 121 15.53 -21.35 -11.09
C PRO A 121 14.22 -21.24 -11.90
N VAL A 122 13.26 -22.13 -11.62
CA VAL A 122 11.93 -22.12 -12.26
C VAL A 122 11.16 -20.83 -11.98
N PHE A 123 11.31 -20.23 -10.78
CA PHE A 123 10.69 -18.95 -10.45
C PHE A 123 11.18 -17.83 -11.37
N TRP A 124 12.49 -17.78 -11.63
CA TRP A 124 13.08 -16.79 -12.52
C TRP A 124 12.61 -16.98 -13.96
N LEU A 125 12.56 -18.24 -14.44
CA LEU A 125 12.04 -18.55 -15.77
C LEU A 125 10.59 -18.07 -15.92
N CYS A 126 9.71 -18.41 -14.98
CA CYS A 126 8.32 -17.96 -14.98
C CYS A 126 8.21 -16.43 -14.91
N SER A 127 9.07 -15.77 -14.13
CA SER A 127 9.06 -14.31 -13.98
C SER A 127 9.51 -13.59 -15.25
N VAL A 128 10.54 -14.12 -15.93
CA VAL A 128 11.02 -13.61 -17.23
C VAL A 128 9.97 -13.85 -18.30
N LEU A 129 9.35 -15.03 -18.36
CA LEU A 129 8.27 -15.31 -19.30
C LEU A 129 7.05 -14.40 -19.07
N GLY A 130 6.66 -14.16 -17.83
CA GLY A 130 5.59 -13.21 -17.49
C GLY A 130 5.92 -11.78 -17.92
N CYS A 131 7.15 -11.33 -17.66
CA CYS A 131 7.66 -10.03 -18.12
C CYS A 131 7.61 -9.90 -19.65
N LEU A 132 8.10 -10.92 -20.38
CA LEU A 132 8.06 -10.96 -21.84
C LEU A 132 6.63 -10.92 -22.39
N LEU A 133 5.69 -11.64 -21.77
CA LEU A 133 4.28 -11.64 -22.18
C LEU A 133 3.67 -10.24 -22.03
N VAL A 134 3.98 -9.56 -20.92
CA VAL A 134 3.49 -8.21 -20.65
C VAL A 134 4.11 -7.19 -21.61
N MET A 135 5.41 -7.29 -21.90
CA MET A 135 6.06 -6.45 -22.93
C MET A 135 5.48 -6.70 -24.32
N ALA A 136 5.18 -7.96 -24.67
CA ALA A 136 4.55 -8.31 -25.94
C ALA A 136 3.12 -7.76 -26.04
N TYR A 137 2.35 -7.77 -24.94
CA TYR A 137 1.05 -7.12 -24.89
C TYR A 137 1.17 -5.61 -25.10
N ALA A 138 2.09 -4.94 -24.40
CA ALA A 138 2.33 -3.51 -24.54
C ALA A 138 2.76 -3.10 -25.95
N ALA A 139 3.64 -3.88 -26.59
CA ALA A 139 4.07 -3.64 -27.96
C ALA A 139 2.92 -3.72 -28.97
N ARG A 140 1.85 -4.49 -28.68
CA ARG A 140 0.66 -4.60 -29.54
C ARG A 140 -0.31 -3.44 -29.38
N GLU A 141 -0.39 -2.83 -28.19
CA GLU A 141 -1.27 -1.69 -27.89
C GLU A 141 -0.72 -0.34 -28.40
N GLY A 142 0.52 -0.33 -28.94
CA GLY A 142 1.17 0.87 -29.46
C GLY A 142 1.96 1.63 -28.38
N LEU A 143 3.21 1.97 -28.70
CA LEU A 143 4.13 2.71 -27.82
C LEU A 143 4.13 4.21 -28.10
N ASP A 144 2.99 4.81 -28.44
CA ASP A 144 2.86 6.27 -28.64
C ASP A 144 2.86 7.05 -27.30
N ALA A 145 3.44 6.47 -26.26
CA ALA A 145 3.53 7.02 -24.92
C ALA A 145 4.68 8.05 -24.82
N ALA A 146 4.48 9.09 -24.02
CA ALA A 146 5.56 10.02 -23.73
C ALA A 146 6.59 9.34 -22.82
N TRP A 147 7.87 9.35 -23.24
CA TRP A 147 8.99 8.71 -22.54
C TRP A 147 9.11 9.11 -21.05
N GLN A 148 8.62 10.31 -20.68
CA GLN A 148 8.56 10.76 -19.29
C GLN A 148 7.67 9.86 -18.43
N GLY A 149 6.50 9.47 -18.95
CA GLY A 149 5.58 8.58 -18.26
C GLY A 149 6.20 7.20 -18.02
N ASP A 150 6.92 6.69 -19.01
CA ASP A 150 7.64 5.41 -18.91
C ASP A 150 8.75 5.47 -17.87
N LEU A 151 9.55 6.55 -17.88
CA LEU A 151 10.61 6.74 -16.89
C LEU A 151 10.06 6.84 -15.47
N TYR A 152 8.97 7.58 -15.28
CA TYR A 152 8.30 7.66 -13.98
C TYR A 152 7.76 6.29 -13.55
N MET A 153 7.15 5.51 -14.44
CA MET A 153 6.67 4.16 -14.08
C MET A 153 7.79 3.18 -13.76
N LEU A 154 8.88 3.19 -14.53
CA LEU A 154 10.05 2.37 -14.23
C LEU A 154 10.65 2.72 -12.88
N ALA A 155 10.83 4.02 -12.61
CA ALA A 155 11.27 4.49 -11.30
C ALA A 155 10.29 4.08 -10.19
N ALA A 156 8.98 4.21 -10.42
CA ALA A 156 7.93 3.83 -9.47
C ALA A 156 8.03 2.34 -9.10
N VAL A 157 8.18 1.47 -10.10
CA VAL A 157 8.30 0.02 -9.89
C VAL A 157 9.56 -0.32 -9.09
N VAL A 158 10.69 0.33 -9.39
CA VAL A 158 11.95 0.08 -8.68
C VAL A 158 11.84 0.50 -7.20
N VAL A 159 11.40 1.72 -6.92
CA VAL A 159 11.30 2.19 -5.53
C VAL A 159 10.23 1.43 -4.75
N CYS A 160 9.13 1.04 -5.41
CA CYS A 160 8.08 0.23 -4.80
C CYS A 160 8.58 -1.18 -4.49
N GLY A 161 9.30 -1.82 -5.43
CA GLY A 161 9.87 -3.15 -5.24
C GLY A 161 10.85 -3.20 -4.06
N LEU A 162 11.67 -2.15 -3.90
CA LEU A 162 12.53 -1.98 -2.72
C LEU A 162 11.69 -1.89 -1.43
N GLY A 163 10.67 -1.02 -1.42
CA GLY A 163 9.78 -0.84 -0.27
C GLY A 163 9.01 -2.12 0.10
N TYR A 164 8.55 -2.89 -0.89
CA TYR A 164 7.88 -4.17 -0.67
C TYR A 164 8.82 -5.28 -0.19
N ALA A 165 10.05 -5.35 -0.70
CA ALA A 165 11.03 -6.32 -0.21
C ALA A 165 11.39 -6.06 1.26
N GLU A 166 11.67 -4.79 1.60
CA GLU A 166 11.99 -4.40 2.97
C GLU A 166 10.76 -4.53 3.90
N GLY A 167 9.59 -4.16 3.43
CA GLY A 167 8.33 -4.32 4.15
C GLY A 167 8.00 -5.79 4.41
N GLY A 168 8.22 -6.67 3.43
CA GLY A 168 8.12 -8.12 3.54
C GLY A 168 9.07 -8.68 4.61
N ARG A 169 10.34 -8.25 4.60
CA ARG A 169 11.31 -8.60 5.63
C ARG A 169 10.85 -8.17 7.03
N LEU A 170 10.39 -6.93 7.19
CA LEU A 170 9.94 -6.37 8.46
C LEU A 170 8.62 -7.01 8.95
N SER A 171 7.75 -7.41 8.03
CA SER A 171 6.46 -8.05 8.32
C SER A 171 6.60 -9.38 9.06
N ARG A 172 7.72 -10.09 8.89
CA ARG A 172 8.01 -11.34 9.64
C ARG A 172 8.13 -11.11 11.14
N ARG A 173 8.48 -9.88 11.55
CA ARG A 173 8.68 -9.49 12.94
C ARG A 173 7.53 -8.65 13.50
N LEU A 174 7.09 -7.62 12.77
CA LEU A 174 6.04 -6.69 13.23
C LEU A 174 4.63 -7.11 12.77
N GLY A 175 4.52 -7.90 11.72
CA GLY A 175 3.26 -8.14 11.00
C GLY A 175 2.99 -7.07 9.94
N GLY A 176 2.51 -7.49 8.76
CA GLY A 176 2.39 -6.61 7.58
C GLY A 176 1.55 -5.36 7.80
N TRP A 177 0.39 -5.49 8.47
CA TRP A 177 -0.46 -4.34 8.76
C TRP A 177 0.21 -3.32 9.71
N GLN A 178 1.06 -3.75 10.64
CA GLN A 178 1.78 -2.84 11.52
C GLN A 178 2.88 -2.09 10.76
N VAL A 179 3.54 -2.77 9.82
CA VAL A 179 4.56 -2.16 8.95
C VAL A 179 3.98 -0.99 8.17
N ILE A 180 2.84 -1.18 7.49
CA ILE A 180 2.23 -0.11 6.69
C ILE A 180 1.70 1.02 7.59
N CYS A 181 1.07 0.69 8.73
CA CYS A 181 0.58 1.72 9.65
C CYS A 181 1.71 2.59 10.20
N TRP A 182 2.82 1.98 10.64
CA TRP A 182 3.96 2.74 11.12
C TRP A 182 4.68 3.50 10.00
N ALA A 183 4.79 2.94 8.80
CA ALA A 183 5.36 3.64 7.65
C ALA A 183 4.53 4.90 7.29
N LEU A 184 3.20 4.80 7.29
CA LEU A 184 2.29 5.93 7.08
C LEU A 184 2.44 6.99 8.17
N VAL A 185 2.41 6.59 9.45
CA VAL A 185 2.51 7.52 10.58
C VAL A 185 3.86 8.24 10.60
N LEU A 186 4.96 7.52 10.38
CA LEU A 186 6.31 8.09 10.35
C LEU A 186 6.52 9.00 9.14
N SER A 187 5.91 8.70 8.00
CA SER A 187 5.97 9.55 6.80
C SER A 187 5.06 10.77 6.92
N SER A 188 4.04 10.73 7.79
CA SER A 188 2.99 11.74 7.85
C SER A 188 3.46 13.19 8.03
N PRO A 189 4.48 13.52 8.84
CA PRO A 189 4.93 14.91 8.96
C PRO A 189 5.44 15.48 7.63
N PHE A 190 6.22 14.70 6.90
CA PHE A 190 6.72 15.08 5.57
C PHE A 190 5.57 15.19 4.56
N MET A 191 4.67 14.21 4.54
CA MET A 191 3.53 14.21 3.62
C MET A 191 2.56 15.35 3.90
N PHE A 192 2.41 15.74 5.17
CA PHE A 192 1.61 16.88 5.58
C PHE A 192 2.21 18.21 5.12
N VAL A 193 3.52 18.39 5.29
CA VAL A 193 4.23 19.57 4.75
C VAL A 193 4.08 19.63 3.22
N MET A 194 4.25 18.51 2.51
CA MET A 194 4.05 18.46 1.07
C MET A 194 2.60 18.81 0.68
N MET A 195 1.60 18.28 1.38
CA MET A 195 0.19 18.61 1.15
C MET A 195 -0.08 20.12 1.30
N LEU A 196 0.48 20.76 2.35
CA LEU A 196 0.31 22.19 2.57
C LEU A 196 1.07 23.04 1.54
N TRP A 197 2.25 22.59 1.12
CA TRP A 197 3.07 23.29 0.14
C TRP A 197 2.41 23.36 -1.24
N PHE A 198 1.75 22.27 -1.63
CA PHE A 198 1.03 22.17 -2.91
C PHE A 198 -0.47 22.41 -2.75
N TRP A 199 -0.90 23.05 -1.65
CA TRP A 199 -2.31 23.31 -1.40
C TRP A 199 -2.93 24.18 -2.52
N PRO A 200 -4.02 23.73 -3.16
CA PRO A 200 -4.59 24.48 -4.28
C PRO A 200 -5.30 25.74 -3.79
N GLN A 201 -5.20 26.82 -4.58
CA GLN A 201 -5.84 28.09 -4.28
C GLN A 201 -7.38 28.00 -4.29
N THR A 202 -7.94 27.04 -5.04
CA THR A 202 -9.38 26.84 -5.14
C THR A 202 -9.70 25.38 -5.49
N PHE A 203 -10.73 24.83 -4.86
CA PHE A 203 -11.23 23.48 -5.14
C PHE A 203 -12.47 23.44 -6.04
N SER A 204 -13.01 24.60 -6.45
CA SER A 204 -14.25 24.68 -7.24
C SER A 204 -14.15 24.05 -8.63
N THR A 205 -12.94 23.89 -9.15
CA THR A 205 -12.67 23.24 -10.46
C THR A 205 -12.48 21.73 -10.33
N VAL A 206 -12.39 21.18 -9.11
CA VAL A 206 -12.21 19.75 -8.88
C VAL A 206 -13.56 19.04 -9.00
N ASN A 207 -13.73 18.23 -10.04
CA ASN A 207 -14.97 17.50 -10.26
C ASN A 207 -15.17 16.37 -9.23
N THR A 208 -16.41 15.87 -9.12
CA THR A 208 -16.76 14.77 -8.20
C THR A 208 -15.97 13.50 -8.46
N ALA A 209 -15.64 13.20 -9.72
CA ALA A 209 -14.89 11.99 -10.08
C ALA A 209 -13.48 12.01 -9.49
N ALA A 210 -12.80 13.16 -9.48
CA ALA A 210 -11.49 13.33 -8.87
C ALA A 210 -11.53 13.13 -7.34
N TRP A 211 -12.59 13.61 -6.68
CA TRP A 211 -12.82 13.36 -5.25
C TRP A 211 -13.08 11.88 -4.93
N VAL A 212 -13.87 11.19 -5.76
CA VAL A 212 -14.09 9.74 -5.62
C VAL A 212 -12.77 8.98 -5.83
N GLY A 213 -12.00 9.37 -6.85
CA GLY A 213 -10.66 8.82 -7.10
C GLY A 213 -9.74 9.01 -5.90
N PHE A 214 -9.68 10.24 -5.35
CA PHE A 214 -8.94 10.57 -4.12
C PHE A 214 -9.36 9.69 -2.93
N GLY A 215 -10.66 9.57 -2.67
CA GLY A 215 -11.18 8.74 -1.60
C GLY A 215 -10.79 7.27 -1.76
N TYR A 216 -10.90 6.75 -2.98
CA TYR A 216 -10.51 5.38 -3.32
C TYR A 216 -9.04 5.12 -3.03
N VAL A 217 -8.14 5.96 -3.57
CA VAL A 217 -6.69 5.76 -3.43
C VAL A 217 -6.18 5.99 -2.01
N SER A 218 -6.89 6.80 -1.22
CA SER A 218 -6.53 7.08 0.18
C SER A 218 -6.94 5.94 1.10
N VAL A 219 -8.16 5.43 0.96
CA VAL A 219 -8.73 4.45 1.87
C VAL A 219 -8.39 3.03 1.42
N PHE A 220 -8.75 2.68 0.19
CA PHE A 220 -8.65 1.31 -0.28
C PHE A 220 -7.21 0.97 -0.65
N SER A 221 -6.55 1.79 -1.46
CA SER A 221 -5.21 1.46 -1.97
C SER A 221 -4.09 1.63 -0.93
N MET A 222 -4.22 2.58 0.00
CA MET A 222 -3.17 2.89 0.98
C MET A 222 -3.35 2.21 2.34
N PHE A 223 -4.59 2.03 2.79
CA PHE A 223 -4.89 1.50 4.13
C PHE A 223 -5.49 0.09 4.08
N LEU A 224 -6.59 -0.09 3.33
CA LEU A 224 -7.32 -1.37 3.32
C LEU A 224 -6.64 -2.47 2.48
N GLY A 225 -5.80 -2.12 1.51
CA GLY A 225 -5.10 -3.10 0.67
C GLY A 225 -4.19 -4.09 1.44
N PHE A 226 -3.91 -3.82 2.72
CA PHE A 226 -3.05 -4.65 3.59
C PHE A 226 -3.82 -5.33 4.73
N GLU A 227 -5.15 -5.45 4.61
CA GLU A 227 -6.10 -5.80 5.68
C GLU A 227 -6.13 -7.25 6.17
N ASP A 228 -5.32 -8.17 5.63
CA ASP A 228 -5.43 -9.63 5.82
C ASP A 228 -5.64 -10.10 7.29
N ARG A 229 -5.33 -9.28 8.30
CA ARG A 229 -5.63 -9.56 9.72
C ARG A 229 -6.35 -8.47 10.53
N MET A 230 -6.78 -7.34 9.95
CA MET A 230 -7.51 -6.31 10.70
C MET A 230 -8.94 -6.76 11.08
N THR A 231 -9.51 -7.69 10.30
CA THR A 231 -10.91 -8.15 10.42
C THR A 231 -11.05 -9.57 10.98
N SER A 232 -9.95 -10.24 11.35
CA SER A 232 -10.06 -11.61 11.89
C SER A 232 -10.89 -11.62 13.20
N PRO A 233 -11.98 -12.41 13.26
CA PRO A 233 -12.86 -12.50 14.43
C PRO A 233 -12.13 -12.93 15.71
N ASP A 234 -11.03 -13.67 15.59
CA ASP A 234 -10.25 -14.16 16.73
C ASP A 234 -9.45 -13.06 17.42
N THR A 235 -8.93 -12.10 16.63
CA THR A 235 -8.30 -10.88 17.17
C THR A 235 -9.34 -9.97 17.80
N TRP A 236 -10.51 -9.80 17.19
CA TRP A 236 -11.59 -8.97 17.72
C TRP A 236 -12.21 -9.55 19.00
N SER A 237 -12.46 -10.86 19.06
CA SER A 237 -13.06 -11.53 20.22
C SER A 237 -12.13 -11.60 21.44
N ARG A 238 -10.83 -11.85 21.24
CA ARG A 238 -9.83 -11.75 22.32
C ARG A 238 -9.68 -10.31 22.83
N ARG A 239 -9.88 -9.31 21.96
CA ARG A 239 -9.77 -7.87 22.28
C ARG A 239 -11.00 -7.29 22.97
N MET A 240 -12.21 -7.68 22.57
CA MET A 240 -13.43 -7.30 23.29
C MET A 240 -13.40 -7.81 24.75
N LYS A 241 -12.84 -9.01 24.98
CA LYS A 241 -12.67 -9.55 26.34
C LYS A 241 -11.67 -8.79 27.19
N THR A 242 -10.70 -8.08 26.59
CA THR A 242 -9.71 -7.25 27.32
C THR A 242 -10.19 -5.82 27.54
N LEU A 243 -11.02 -5.28 26.63
CA LEU A 243 -11.62 -3.94 26.76
C LEU A 243 -12.89 -3.95 27.63
N PHE A 244 -13.65 -5.04 27.62
CA PHE A 244 -14.80 -5.29 28.47
C PHE A 244 -14.60 -6.60 29.22
N PRO A 245 -13.76 -6.60 30.28
CA PRO A 245 -13.66 -7.77 31.15
C PRO A 245 -15.05 -8.08 31.69
N SER A 246 -15.58 -9.24 31.33
CA SER A 246 -16.86 -9.74 31.85
C SER A 246 -16.72 -9.83 33.37
N ASN A 247 -17.28 -8.85 34.09
CA ASN A 247 -17.36 -8.87 35.55
C ASN A 247 -18.46 -9.87 35.96
N ARG A 248 -18.26 -11.16 35.67
CA ARG A 248 -19.02 -12.23 36.33
C ARG A 248 -18.35 -12.49 37.66
N ASN A 249 -18.79 -11.75 38.66
CA ASN A 249 -18.53 -12.05 40.06
C ASN A 249 -19.20 -13.40 40.40
N PRO A 250 -18.47 -14.47 40.76
CA PRO A 250 -19.07 -15.68 41.30
C PRO A 250 -19.29 -15.48 42.80
N SER A 251 -20.14 -14.53 43.20
CA SER A 251 -20.55 -14.37 44.59
C SER A 251 -21.92 -15.00 44.79
N GLY A 252 -21.94 -16.29 45.14
CA GLY A 252 -23.16 -17.03 45.37
C GLY A 252 -22.98 -18.39 46.05
N ARG A 253 -21.96 -18.55 46.91
CA ARG A 253 -21.95 -19.63 47.92
C ARG A 253 -21.59 -19.02 49.27
N ARG A 254 -22.62 -18.61 50.00
CA ARG A 254 -22.55 -18.50 51.46
C ARG A 254 -22.51 -19.91 52.02
N THR A 255 -21.56 -20.12 52.92
CA THR A 255 -21.47 -21.18 53.92
C THR A 255 -22.70 -21.20 54.83
N ALA A 256 -23.32 -22.37 54.97
CA ALA A 256 -23.85 -22.97 56.21
C ALA A 256 -24.71 -24.18 55.81
#